data_AF-K2F312-F1
#
_entry.id   AF-K2F312-F1
#
_cell.length_a   1.000
_cell.length_b   1.000
_cell.length_c   1.000
_cell.angle_alpha   90.00
_cell.angle_beta   90.00
_cell.angle_gamma   90.00
#
_symmetry.space_group_name_H-M   'P 1'
#
loop_
_entity.id
_entity.type
_entity.pdbx_description
1 polymer ?
#
loop_
_entity_poly.entity_id
_entity_poly.type
_entity_poly.pdbx_seq_one_letter_code
_entity_poly.pdbx_strand_id
1 'polypeptide(L)'
;MRLEDALCREPASILQSYQYLERQVNDGSPSGEHRTVSKLYSPIEGTKHFPLPYVLVPTEKCEVIGNNPSLTAKRTIGLNGQQSDLRFFLHPDMADTLKLGKTDTDFQVFPTSSGRTVCRVDSENPVYIKLHYDGILGRIVRKMGREKVAESVYSSEDLDRLREKGICNSSFDFFPESLGLISKMGKEGFGFVVRDFNTRNQPDGIIVPRIPWFSLFSLDRQKPNDPPLLKQWVESKVGRNLEKARDYVFKNFIKPVVDCYTFLSTEVGVVSDYNAQNLLIIPDENGDVDRIAFRDLHSFYLDADTRRKNGLPVDCARKIDTQSEDGEDTRYAFALRSVYFDHKFSDLTRPL
;
A
#
# COMPACT_ATOMS: atom_id res chain seq x y z
N MET A 1 -0.87 14.67 -16.79
CA MET A 1 0.51 14.14 -16.77
C MET A 1 0.64 13.33 -18.03
N ARG A 2 1.76 13.46 -18.74
CA ARG A 2 1.96 12.68 -19.96
C ARG A 2 2.38 11.26 -19.58
N LEU A 3 1.96 10.27 -20.36
CA LEU A 3 2.36 8.89 -20.15
C LEU A 3 3.88 8.71 -20.13
N GLU A 4 4.60 9.42 -20.99
CA GLU A 4 6.08 9.41 -21.05
C GLU A 4 6.73 9.82 -19.72
N ASP A 5 6.16 10.78 -19.00
CA ASP A 5 6.63 11.19 -17.68
C ASP A 5 6.38 10.09 -16.64
N ALA A 6 5.21 9.43 -16.72
CA ALA A 6 4.83 8.35 -15.81
C ALA A 6 5.65 7.08 -16.00
N LEU A 7 6.16 6.85 -17.22
CA LEU A 7 6.99 5.70 -17.60
C LEU A 7 8.50 6.05 -17.62
N CYS A 8 8.89 7.25 -17.17
CA CYS A 8 10.30 7.67 -17.15
C CYS A 8 11.17 6.70 -16.34
N ARG A 9 12.38 6.40 -16.81
CA ARG A 9 13.30 5.40 -16.22
C ARG A 9 14.40 5.98 -15.33
N GLU A 10 14.61 7.29 -15.39
CA GLU A 10 15.63 7.95 -14.57
C GLU A 10 15.21 7.88 -13.09
N PRO A 11 16.03 7.36 -12.16
CA PRO A 11 15.61 7.12 -10.77
C PRO A 11 15.00 8.33 -10.07
N ALA A 12 15.62 9.50 -10.20
CA ALA A 12 15.12 10.74 -9.63
C ALA A 12 13.75 11.13 -10.23
N SER A 13 13.57 10.94 -11.53
CA SER A 13 12.33 11.20 -12.24
C SER A 13 11.24 10.18 -11.86
N ILE A 14 11.57 8.90 -11.65
CA ILE A 14 10.61 7.89 -11.21
C ILE A 14 9.97 8.30 -9.88
N LEU A 15 10.78 8.72 -8.90
CA LEU A 15 10.28 9.15 -7.59
C LEU A 15 9.38 10.38 -7.70
N GLN A 16 9.78 11.36 -8.51
CA GLN A 16 8.98 12.56 -8.76
C GLN A 16 7.67 12.24 -9.47
N SER A 17 7.71 11.37 -10.48
CA SER A 17 6.53 10.92 -11.21
C SER A 17 5.57 10.18 -10.30
N TYR A 18 6.06 9.22 -9.51
CA TYR A 18 5.23 8.49 -8.55
C TYR A 18 4.61 9.41 -7.49
N GLN A 19 5.40 10.33 -6.93
CA GLN A 19 4.89 11.34 -5.99
C GLN A 19 3.79 12.20 -6.61
N TYR A 20 3.97 12.60 -7.88
CA TYR A 20 2.98 13.37 -8.60
C TYR A 20 1.69 12.56 -8.82
N LEU A 21 1.79 11.30 -9.24
CA LEU A 21 0.64 10.41 -9.43
C LEU A 21 -0.18 10.25 -8.15
N GLU A 22 0.48 9.98 -7.03
CA GLU A 22 -0.17 9.82 -5.71
C GLU A 22 -0.98 11.05 -5.25
N ARG A 23 -0.54 12.24 -5.67
CA ARG A 23 -1.04 13.52 -5.17
C ARG A 23 -1.97 14.24 -6.13
N GLN A 24 -1.60 14.31 -7.41
CA GLN A 24 -2.20 15.20 -8.40
C GLN A 24 -3.03 14.46 -9.44
N VAL A 25 -2.77 13.18 -9.69
CA VAL A 25 -3.55 12.31 -10.56
C VAL A 25 -4.38 11.36 -9.69
N ASN A 26 -5.24 11.96 -8.87
CA ASN A 26 -6.02 11.30 -7.84
C ASN A 26 -7.30 12.09 -7.56
N ASP A 27 -8.44 11.55 -7.99
CA ASP A 27 -9.76 12.16 -7.75
C ASP A 27 -10.38 11.74 -6.40
N GLY A 28 -9.68 10.90 -5.62
CA GLY A 28 -10.22 10.29 -4.41
C GLY A 28 -11.23 9.17 -4.73
N SER A 29 -11.82 8.58 -3.69
CA SER A 29 -12.87 7.59 -3.83
C SER A 29 -14.11 8.17 -4.55
N PRO A 30 -14.61 7.53 -5.63
CA PRO A 30 -15.85 7.93 -6.32
C PRO A 30 -17.08 7.94 -5.41
N SER A 31 -17.04 7.16 -4.33
CA SER A 31 -18.10 7.06 -3.34
C SER A 31 -18.12 8.21 -2.32
N GLY A 32 -17.24 9.20 -2.49
CA GLY A 32 -16.93 10.21 -1.49
C GLY A 32 -15.87 9.75 -0.50
N GLU A 33 -15.01 10.68 -0.08
CA GLU A 33 -14.02 10.48 0.97
C GLU A 33 -14.23 11.49 2.08
N HIS A 34 -14.30 11.01 3.33
CA HIS A 34 -14.07 11.87 4.48
C HIS A 34 -12.59 11.77 4.87
N ARG A 35 -11.90 12.91 4.85
CA ARG A 35 -10.51 13.03 5.30
C ARG A 35 -10.46 14.06 6.41
N THR A 36 -10.04 13.65 7.60
CA THR A 36 -9.79 14.58 8.71
C THR A 36 -8.32 15.02 8.79
N VAL A 37 -7.46 14.52 7.90
CA VAL A 37 -6.08 15.03 7.75
C VAL A 37 -6.14 16.51 7.46
N SER A 38 -5.37 17.29 8.23
CA SER A 38 -5.34 18.73 8.06
C SER A 38 -4.85 19.10 6.65
N LYS A 39 -5.31 20.24 6.15
CA LYS A 39 -4.98 20.69 4.79
C LYS A 39 -3.47 20.72 4.53
N LEU A 40 -2.68 21.08 5.55
CA LEU A 40 -1.23 21.20 5.45
C LEU A 40 -0.53 19.88 5.07
N TYR A 41 -1.03 18.75 5.57
CA TYR A 41 -0.45 17.42 5.36
C TYR A 41 -1.27 16.54 4.39
N SER A 42 -2.36 17.09 3.83
CA SER A 42 -3.16 16.42 2.82
C SER A 42 -2.33 16.15 1.55
N PRO A 43 -2.45 14.96 0.92
CA PRO A 43 -1.76 14.68 -0.34
C PRO A 43 -2.22 15.57 -1.49
N ILE A 44 -3.45 16.09 -1.42
CA ILE A 44 -4.07 16.88 -2.48
C ILE A 44 -3.70 18.36 -2.34
N GLU A 45 -4.03 18.96 -1.20
CA GLU A 45 -3.93 20.41 -0.97
C GLU A 45 -2.66 20.83 -0.22
N GLY A 46 -2.02 19.88 0.46
CA GLY A 46 -0.94 20.15 1.40
C GLY A 46 0.41 20.35 0.74
N THR A 47 1.41 20.59 1.58
CA THR A 47 2.79 20.77 1.15
C THR A 47 3.31 19.53 0.43
N LYS A 48 4.17 19.74 -0.59
CA LYS A 48 4.78 18.64 -1.37
C LYS A 48 5.61 17.72 -0.47
N HIS A 49 6.37 18.32 0.44
CA HIS A 49 7.17 17.65 1.45
C HIS A 49 7.00 18.33 2.79
N PHE A 50 7.17 17.58 3.87
CA PHE A 50 7.19 18.12 5.22
C PHE A 50 8.12 17.28 6.14
N PRO A 51 8.64 17.88 7.22
CA PRO A 51 9.31 17.14 8.28
C PRO A 51 8.33 16.21 9.01
N LEU A 52 8.63 14.92 9.03
CA LEU A 52 7.90 13.94 9.81
C LEU A 52 8.38 13.95 11.26
N PRO A 53 7.54 14.32 12.24
CA PRO A 53 7.96 14.31 13.63
C PRO A 53 8.20 12.89 14.13
N TYR A 54 9.22 12.71 14.95
CA TYR A 54 9.44 11.49 15.72
C TYR A 54 9.94 11.83 17.12
N VAL A 55 9.80 10.87 18.02
CA VAL A 55 10.40 10.91 19.35
C VAL A 55 11.40 9.76 19.49
N LEU A 56 12.43 9.93 20.31
CA LEU A 56 13.32 8.85 20.69
C LEU A 56 12.70 8.08 21.86
N VAL A 57 12.39 6.81 21.64
CA VAL A 57 11.75 5.95 22.64
C VAL A 57 12.73 4.85 23.03
N PRO A 58 13.00 4.66 24.34
CA PRO A 58 13.84 3.57 24.80
C PRO A 58 13.34 2.22 24.28
N THR A 59 14.26 1.37 23.83
CA THR A 59 13.97 0.11 23.16
C THR A 59 13.12 -0.81 24.03
N GLU A 60 13.32 -0.81 25.35
CA GLU A 60 12.53 -1.57 26.32
C GLU A 60 11.06 -1.12 26.42
N LYS A 61 10.78 0.12 26.02
CA LYS A 61 9.42 0.69 25.92
C LYS A 61 8.80 0.49 24.54
N CYS A 62 9.48 -0.22 23.66
CA CYS A 62 8.97 -0.59 22.35
C CYS A 62 8.69 -2.10 22.27
N GLU A 63 7.87 -2.47 21.31
CA GLU A 63 7.79 -3.82 20.76
C GLU A 63 8.08 -3.71 19.27
N VAL A 64 9.12 -4.42 18.82
CA VAL A 64 9.46 -4.54 17.40
C VAL A 64 8.85 -5.84 16.89
N ILE A 65 8.10 -5.76 15.80
CA ILE A 65 7.47 -6.90 15.14
C ILE A 65 8.11 -7.07 13.77
N GLY A 66 8.61 -8.27 13.47
CA GLY A 66 9.26 -8.62 12.21
C GLY A 66 10.45 -9.55 12.43
N ASN A 67 10.43 -10.70 11.77
CA ASN A 67 11.43 -11.76 11.93
C ASN A 67 12.73 -11.43 11.19
N ASN A 68 12.63 -10.84 9.99
CA ASN A 68 13.79 -10.45 9.20
C ASN A 68 13.58 -9.11 8.48
N PRO A 69 13.51 -7.99 9.23
CA PRO A 69 13.26 -6.69 8.62
C PRO A 69 14.40 -6.29 7.69
N SER A 70 14.05 -5.59 6.61
CA SER A 70 15.02 -5.06 5.66
C SER A 70 16.01 -4.12 6.35
N LEU A 71 17.23 -4.02 5.80
CA LEU A 71 18.23 -3.11 6.34
C LEU A 71 17.75 -1.66 6.34
N THR A 72 17.01 -1.27 5.29
CA THR A 72 16.36 0.04 5.19
C THR A 72 15.36 0.27 6.32
N ALA A 73 14.50 -0.71 6.62
CA ALA A 73 13.54 -0.60 7.70
C ALA A 73 14.22 -0.50 9.08
N LYS A 74 15.24 -1.33 9.32
CA LYS A 74 16.07 -1.28 10.54
C LYS A 74 16.70 0.10 10.72
N ARG A 75 17.39 0.61 9.70
CA ARG A 75 18.04 1.93 9.72
C ARG A 75 17.06 3.08 9.93
N THR A 76 15.86 2.97 9.35
CA THR A 76 14.80 3.98 9.46
C THR A 76 14.45 4.23 10.92
N ILE A 77 14.25 3.17 11.70
CA ILE A 77 13.91 3.29 13.12
C ILE A 77 15.11 3.32 14.07
N GLY A 78 16.33 3.12 13.57
CA GLY A 78 17.54 3.07 14.41
C GLY A 78 17.88 1.68 15.00
N LEU A 79 17.29 0.61 14.49
CA LEU A 79 17.54 -0.75 14.97
C LEU A 79 18.87 -1.32 14.43
N ASN A 80 19.99 -0.77 14.91
CA ASN A 80 21.35 -1.10 14.45
C ASN A 80 22.21 -1.77 15.55
N GLY A 81 21.58 -2.42 16.53
CA GLY A 81 22.25 -3.26 17.55
C GLY A 81 22.98 -2.53 18.68
N GLN A 82 23.21 -1.21 18.57
CA GLN A 82 23.93 -0.42 19.59
C GLN A 82 23.12 0.76 20.18
N GLN A 83 21.92 1.05 19.64
CA GLN A 83 21.13 2.20 20.10
C GLN A 83 20.21 1.78 21.25
N SER A 84 20.20 2.59 22.32
CA SER A 84 19.23 2.44 23.41
C SER A 84 17.84 2.89 23.00
N ASP A 85 17.75 3.86 22.08
CA ASP A 85 16.49 4.48 21.67
C ASP A 85 16.18 4.23 20.20
N LEU A 86 14.88 4.10 19.91
CA LEU A 86 14.34 3.93 18.57
C LEU A 86 13.57 5.19 18.15
N ARG A 87 13.62 5.52 16.86
CA ARG A 87 12.79 6.58 16.29
C ARG A 87 11.35 6.11 16.19
N PHE A 88 10.48 6.74 16.96
CA PHE A 88 9.05 6.49 16.91
C PHE A 88 8.34 7.62 16.17
N PHE A 89 7.95 7.35 14.92
CA PHE A 89 7.35 8.35 14.03
C PHE A 89 5.88 8.62 14.36
N LEU A 90 5.50 9.89 14.25
CA LEU A 90 4.16 10.39 14.53
C LEU A 90 3.61 11.09 13.29
N HIS A 91 2.32 10.92 13.02
CA HIS A 91 1.67 11.81 12.07
C HIS A 91 1.63 13.23 12.69
N PRO A 92 1.96 14.30 11.93
CA PRO A 92 1.99 15.66 12.48
C PRO A 92 0.71 16.08 13.21
N ASP A 93 -0.47 15.82 12.63
CA ASP A 93 -1.76 16.11 13.29
C ASP A 93 -1.96 15.38 14.64
N MET A 94 -1.22 14.30 14.90
CA MET A 94 -1.35 13.48 16.11
C MET A 94 -0.28 13.79 17.16
N ALA A 95 0.76 14.55 16.81
CA ALA A 95 1.92 14.77 17.68
C ALA A 95 1.52 15.41 19.02
N ASP A 96 0.67 16.45 18.97
CA ASP A 96 0.20 17.18 20.15
C ASP A 96 -0.79 16.38 21.00
N THR A 97 -1.53 15.46 20.40
CA THR A 97 -2.51 14.62 21.10
C THR A 97 -1.82 13.49 21.86
N LEU A 98 -0.78 12.90 21.27
CA LEU A 98 -0.10 11.72 21.82
C LEU A 98 0.97 12.08 22.87
N LYS A 99 1.52 13.31 22.83
CA LYS A 99 2.44 13.88 23.83
C LYS A 99 3.53 12.92 24.33
N LEU A 100 4.20 12.23 23.40
CA LEU A 100 5.22 11.24 23.75
C LEU A 100 6.57 11.83 24.21
N GLY A 101 6.74 13.15 24.16
CA GLY A 101 7.95 13.85 24.57
C GLY A 101 8.40 14.89 23.56
N LYS A 102 9.69 15.26 23.62
CA LYS A 102 10.31 16.20 22.67
C LYS A 102 10.39 15.53 21.30
N THR A 103 9.80 16.18 20.30
CA THR A 103 9.83 15.74 18.91
C THR A 103 11.04 16.31 18.18
N ASP A 104 11.66 15.49 17.35
CA ASP A 104 12.62 15.88 16.33
C ASP A 104 11.97 15.82 14.94
N THR A 105 12.55 16.49 13.95
CA THR A 105 11.91 16.79 12.65
C THR A 105 12.86 16.72 11.44
N ASP A 106 14.05 16.14 11.60
CA ASP A 106 15.04 16.02 10.52
C ASP A 106 14.69 14.99 9.42
N PHE A 107 13.56 14.29 9.53
CA PHE A 107 13.13 13.25 8.60
C PHE A 107 12.12 13.79 7.57
N GLN A 108 12.55 14.11 6.35
CA GLN A 108 11.66 14.66 5.32
C GLN A 108 10.87 13.57 4.58
N VAL A 109 9.58 13.83 4.34
CA VAL A 109 8.68 12.92 3.64
C VAL A 109 7.70 13.65 2.73
N PHE A 110 7.03 12.92 1.84
CA PHE A 110 5.80 13.37 1.20
C PHE A 110 4.61 12.48 1.60
N PRO A 111 3.39 13.04 1.66
CA PRO A 111 2.18 12.26 1.91
C PRO A 111 1.73 11.49 0.66
N THR A 112 1.38 10.21 0.84
CA THR A 112 0.73 9.40 -0.20
C THR A 112 -0.78 9.66 -0.24
N SER A 113 -1.48 9.12 -1.24
CA SER A 113 -2.94 9.19 -1.37
C SER A 113 -3.70 8.73 -0.13
N SER A 114 -3.11 7.89 0.73
CA SER A 114 -3.74 7.38 1.95
C SER A 114 -3.87 8.41 3.08
N GLY A 115 -3.19 9.56 2.98
CA GLY A 115 -3.15 10.61 4.01
C GLY A 115 -2.24 10.27 5.19
N ARG A 116 -2.28 9.04 5.73
CA ARG A 116 -1.47 8.63 6.89
C ARG A 116 -0.20 7.84 6.55
N THR A 117 -0.07 7.35 5.31
CA THR A 117 1.18 6.76 4.84
C THR A 117 1.99 7.86 4.18
N VAL A 118 3.22 8.01 4.63
CA VAL A 118 4.18 8.97 4.08
C VAL A 118 5.34 8.20 3.47
N CYS A 119 6.07 8.84 2.57
CA CYS A 119 7.22 8.23 1.91
C CYS A 119 8.43 9.16 1.99
N ARG A 120 9.57 8.60 2.38
CA ARG A 120 10.87 9.26 2.30
C ARG A 120 11.51 8.91 0.96
N VAL A 121 11.87 9.92 0.18
CA VAL A 121 12.44 9.76 -1.17
C VAL A 121 13.73 10.52 -1.39
N ASP A 122 14.17 11.31 -0.42
CA ASP A 122 15.42 12.08 -0.47
C ASP A 122 16.66 11.27 -0.04
N SER A 123 16.50 9.96 0.10
CA SER A 123 17.56 9.04 0.51
C SER A 123 17.79 7.99 -0.56
N GLU A 124 19.03 7.49 -0.67
CA GLU A 124 19.38 6.31 -1.48
C GLU A 124 18.48 5.09 -1.20
N ASN A 125 17.81 5.07 -0.04
CA ASN A 125 16.96 3.98 0.42
C ASN A 125 15.53 4.50 0.72
N PRO A 126 14.71 4.76 -0.30
CA PRO A 126 13.35 5.21 -0.08
C PRO A 126 12.55 4.20 0.73
N VAL A 127 11.59 4.69 1.51
CA VAL A 127 10.79 3.87 2.43
C VAL A 127 9.43 4.49 2.68
N TYR A 128 8.43 3.65 2.92
CA TYR A 128 7.11 4.09 3.36
C TYR A 128 6.95 3.91 4.87
N ILE A 129 6.29 4.88 5.51
CA ILE A 129 5.92 4.81 6.93
C ILE A 129 4.41 4.98 7.03
N LYS A 130 3.73 3.93 7.47
CA LYS A 130 2.26 3.88 7.62
C LYS A 130 1.90 4.16 9.08
N LEU A 131 1.47 5.39 9.35
CA LEU A 131 1.37 5.93 10.70
C LEU A 131 0.05 5.60 11.39
N HIS A 132 0.06 5.69 12.72
CA HIS A 132 -1.14 5.81 13.53
C HIS A 132 -1.86 7.13 13.21
N TYR A 133 -3.19 7.06 13.07
CA TYR A 133 -4.01 8.24 12.85
C TYR A 133 -5.41 8.07 13.45
N ASP A 134 -5.71 8.74 14.55
CA ASP A 134 -7.01 8.69 15.24
C ASP A 134 -8.02 9.67 14.65
N GLY A 135 -8.17 9.61 13.34
CA GLY A 135 -9.13 10.38 12.58
C GLY A 135 -9.75 9.55 11.47
N ILE A 136 -10.78 10.11 10.83
CA ILE A 136 -11.53 9.43 9.77
C ILE A 136 -10.79 9.62 8.45
N LEU A 137 -10.41 8.51 7.82
CA LEU A 137 -9.86 8.49 6.46
C LEU A 137 -10.64 7.49 5.60
N GLY A 138 -11.29 8.03 4.58
CA GLY A 138 -12.32 7.34 3.82
C GLY A 138 -13.60 7.29 4.64
N ARG A 139 -13.88 6.15 5.27
CA ARG A 139 -15.11 5.92 6.06
C ARG A 139 -14.86 5.35 7.46
N ILE A 140 -13.60 5.09 7.80
CA ILE A 140 -13.23 4.43 9.05
C ILE A 140 -12.13 5.19 9.78
N VAL A 141 -12.09 5.02 11.10
CA VAL A 141 -10.99 5.52 11.93
C VAL A 141 -9.75 4.67 11.67
N ARG A 142 -8.62 5.29 11.38
CA ARG A 142 -7.38 4.61 10.99
C ARG A 142 -6.36 4.47 12.13
N LYS A 143 -6.85 4.08 13.31
CA LYS A 143 -5.98 3.66 14.43
C LYS A 143 -5.09 2.50 14.01
N MET A 144 -3.82 2.60 14.40
CA MET A 144 -2.81 1.57 14.22
C MET A 144 -2.37 1.05 15.59
N GLY A 145 -3.07 0.02 16.09
CA GLY A 145 -2.73 -0.70 17.32
C GLY A 145 -1.90 -1.95 17.02
N ARG A 146 -1.49 -2.65 18.07
CA ARG A 146 -0.62 -3.83 17.99
C ARG A 146 -1.10 -4.88 16.98
N GLU A 147 -2.37 -5.24 17.01
CA GLU A 147 -2.96 -6.26 16.13
C GLU A 147 -2.80 -5.91 14.65
N LYS A 148 -3.17 -4.69 14.23
CA LYS A 148 -3.05 -4.26 12.82
C LYS A 148 -1.61 -4.16 12.32
N VAL A 149 -0.69 -3.82 13.22
CA VAL A 149 0.75 -3.83 12.90
C VAL A 149 1.24 -5.27 12.75
N ALA A 150 0.87 -6.16 13.66
CA ALA A 150 1.19 -7.58 13.56
C ALA A 150 0.61 -8.21 12.28
N GLU A 151 -0.67 -7.95 11.98
CA GLU A 151 -1.34 -8.38 10.75
C GLU A 151 -0.61 -7.92 9.49
N SER A 152 -0.13 -6.66 9.44
CA SER A 152 0.69 -6.16 8.32
C SER A 152 1.94 -7.03 8.10
N VAL A 153 2.72 -7.19 9.16
CA VAL A 153 4.04 -7.82 9.09
C VAL A 153 3.89 -9.32 8.83
N TYR A 154 2.97 -9.99 9.50
CA TYR A 154 2.75 -11.43 9.32
C TYR A 154 2.17 -11.76 7.94
N SER A 155 1.30 -10.92 7.38
CA SER A 155 0.85 -11.10 5.99
C SER A 155 2.01 -10.97 5.01
N SER A 156 2.93 -10.02 5.23
CA SER A 156 4.14 -9.88 4.43
C SER A 156 5.03 -11.12 4.52
N GLU A 157 5.30 -11.60 5.74
CA GLU A 157 6.13 -12.79 5.98
C GLU A 157 5.53 -14.08 5.40
N ASP A 158 4.20 -14.23 5.46
CA ASP A 158 3.53 -15.38 4.85
C ASP A 158 3.69 -15.39 3.34
N LEU A 159 3.48 -14.24 2.68
CA LEU A 159 3.67 -14.10 1.24
C LEU A 159 5.13 -14.33 0.84
N ASP A 160 6.10 -13.86 1.64
CA ASP A 160 7.51 -14.15 1.45
C ASP A 160 7.81 -15.65 1.51
N ARG A 161 7.30 -16.35 2.52
CA ARG A 161 7.47 -17.80 2.66
C ARG A 161 6.85 -18.58 1.51
N LEU A 162 5.67 -18.18 1.04
CA LEU A 162 4.99 -18.83 -0.09
C LEU A 162 5.77 -18.63 -1.39
N ARG A 163 6.34 -17.44 -1.58
CA ARG A 163 7.22 -17.13 -2.69
C ARG A 163 8.51 -17.94 -2.65
N GLU A 164 9.17 -18.06 -1.50
CA GLU A 164 10.39 -18.89 -1.35
C GLU A 164 10.14 -20.36 -1.72
N LYS A 165 8.90 -20.83 -1.57
CA LYS A 165 8.45 -22.16 -2.00
C LYS A 165 8.06 -22.24 -3.48
N GLY A 166 8.17 -21.15 -4.24
CA GLY A 166 7.80 -21.10 -5.66
C GLY A 166 6.30 -21.14 -5.93
N ILE A 167 5.45 -20.79 -4.94
CA ILE A 167 3.99 -20.86 -5.09
C ILE A 167 3.45 -19.61 -5.79
N CYS A 168 4.05 -18.43 -5.55
CA CYS A 168 3.60 -17.17 -6.14
C CYS A 168 3.75 -17.13 -7.67
N ASN A 169 2.71 -16.68 -8.37
CA ASN A 169 2.79 -16.44 -9.82
C ASN A 169 3.66 -15.20 -10.15
N SER A 170 4.15 -15.12 -11.39
CA SER A 170 5.02 -14.01 -11.84
C SER A 170 4.29 -12.67 -12.00
N SER A 171 2.97 -12.70 -12.14
CA SER A 171 2.14 -11.50 -12.33
C SER A 171 1.76 -10.80 -11.02
N PHE A 172 1.99 -11.47 -9.88
CA PHE A 172 1.73 -10.97 -8.53
C PHE A 172 3.02 -10.46 -7.89
N ASP A 173 2.92 -9.31 -7.24
CA ASP A 173 3.99 -8.74 -6.43
C ASP A 173 3.39 -8.01 -5.22
N PHE A 174 4.24 -7.64 -4.28
CA PHE A 174 3.81 -6.83 -3.15
C PHE A 174 4.96 -5.98 -2.61
N PHE A 175 4.61 -4.93 -1.89
CA PHE A 175 5.54 -4.11 -1.13
C PHE A 175 5.68 -4.69 0.28
N PRO A 176 6.84 -5.24 0.66
CA PRO A 176 7.03 -5.85 1.97
C PRO A 176 6.75 -4.87 3.11
N GLU A 177 5.90 -5.29 4.05
CA GLU A 177 5.65 -4.58 5.31
C GLU A 177 6.61 -5.14 6.36
N SER A 178 7.89 -4.82 6.18
CA SER A 178 9.02 -5.55 6.74
C SER A 178 9.23 -5.35 8.24
N LEU A 179 8.74 -4.25 8.82
CA LEU A 179 8.90 -3.95 10.24
C LEU A 179 7.69 -3.23 10.82
N GLY A 180 7.26 -3.66 12.01
CA GLY A 180 6.29 -2.97 12.85
C GLY A 180 6.95 -2.44 14.12
N LEU A 181 6.57 -1.24 14.57
CA LEU A 181 7.01 -0.70 15.86
C LEU A 181 5.80 -0.25 16.68
N ILE A 182 5.64 -0.81 17.88
CA ILE A 182 4.62 -0.43 18.85
C ILE A 182 5.28 0.29 20.02
N SER A 183 4.74 1.46 20.37
CA SER A 183 5.07 2.15 21.61
C SER A 183 4.22 1.59 22.75
N LYS A 184 4.88 1.20 23.83
CA LYS A 184 4.23 0.88 25.12
C LYS A 184 4.05 2.14 25.98
N MET A 185 4.44 3.31 25.47
CA MET A 185 4.19 4.59 26.14
C MET A 185 2.76 5.04 25.81
N GLY A 186 1.85 4.94 26.78
CA GLY A 186 0.44 5.30 26.64
C GLY A 186 -0.50 4.20 27.13
N LYS A 187 -1.80 4.48 27.22
CA LYS A 187 -2.79 3.53 27.76
C LYS A 187 -3.18 2.40 26.80
N GLU A 188 -3.27 2.69 25.50
CA GLU A 188 -3.82 1.74 24.51
C GLU A 188 -2.79 1.10 23.58
N GLY A 189 -1.52 1.52 23.61
CA GLY A 189 -0.47 1.03 22.72
C GLY A 189 -0.75 1.34 21.24
N PHE A 190 0.14 2.08 20.59
CA PHE A 190 -0.02 2.40 19.17
C PHE A 190 1.31 2.30 18.45
N GLY A 191 1.25 2.19 17.13
CA GLY A 191 2.42 1.93 16.33
C GLY A 191 2.34 2.43 14.90
N PHE A 192 3.36 2.07 14.16
CA PHE A 192 3.41 2.25 12.72
C PHE A 192 4.07 1.04 12.07
N VAL A 193 3.91 0.96 10.75
CA VAL A 193 4.55 -0.05 9.91
C VAL A 193 5.52 0.65 8.98
N VAL A 194 6.72 0.10 8.88
CA VAL A 194 7.70 0.43 7.85
C VAL A 194 7.50 -0.54 6.70
N ARG A 195 7.29 0.02 5.51
CA ARG A 195 7.11 -0.75 4.28
C ARG A 195 8.24 -0.40 3.33
N ASP A 196 8.85 -1.42 2.76
CA ASP A 196 9.93 -1.27 1.81
C ASP A 196 9.43 -0.56 0.54
N PHE A 197 10.29 0.25 -0.06
CA PHE A 197 9.93 0.95 -1.29
C PHE A 197 9.99 0.04 -2.51
N ASN A 198 10.87 -0.94 -2.54
CA ASN A 198 10.92 -1.91 -3.61
C ASN A 198 9.88 -3.00 -3.38
N THR A 199 9.28 -3.47 -4.47
CA THR A 199 8.45 -4.66 -4.38
C THR A 199 9.34 -5.88 -4.18
N ARG A 200 8.77 -6.99 -3.72
CA ARG A 200 9.56 -8.17 -3.37
C ARG A 200 10.29 -8.78 -4.57
N ASN A 201 9.75 -8.68 -5.79
CA ASN A 201 10.44 -9.14 -7.02
C ASN A 201 11.49 -8.17 -7.54
N GLN A 202 11.59 -6.95 -7.00
CA GLN A 202 12.47 -5.94 -7.52
C GLN A 202 13.86 -6.04 -6.85
N PRO A 203 14.96 -6.01 -7.62
CA PRO A 203 16.30 -6.02 -7.03
C PRO A 203 16.54 -4.81 -6.11
N ASP A 204 17.32 -5.03 -5.05
CA ASP A 204 17.71 -3.97 -4.12
C ASP A 204 18.43 -2.82 -4.84
N GLY A 205 18.12 -1.58 -4.45
CA GLY A 205 18.73 -0.36 -5.00
C GLY A 205 18.28 0.02 -6.41
N ILE A 206 17.61 -0.86 -7.15
CA ILE A 206 16.97 -0.50 -8.42
C ILE A 206 15.63 0.14 -8.09
N ILE A 207 15.27 1.23 -8.77
CA ILE A 207 13.94 1.86 -8.69
C ILE A 207 13.29 1.75 -10.07
N VAL A 208 12.08 1.20 -10.13
CA VAL A 208 11.31 1.06 -11.38
C VAL A 208 10.06 1.94 -11.37
N PRO A 209 9.58 2.38 -12.56
CA PRO A 209 8.34 3.12 -12.67
C PRO A 209 7.20 2.35 -12.01
N ARG A 210 6.22 3.09 -11.47
CA ARG A 210 5.05 2.49 -10.82
C ARG A 210 3.88 3.44 -10.91
N ILE A 211 2.73 2.91 -11.29
CA ILE A 211 1.53 3.71 -11.52
C ILE A 211 0.45 3.19 -10.55
N PRO A 212 0.01 4.00 -9.57
CA PRO A 212 -1.15 3.67 -8.76
C PRO A 212 -2.36 3.40 -9.66
N TRP A 213 -3.11 2.35 -9.36
CA TRP A 213 -4.22 1.94 -10.21
C TRP A 213 -5.26 3.05 -10.39
N PHE A 214 -5.53 3.84 -9.34
CA PHE A 214 -6.44 4.98 -9.44
C PHE A 214 -5.98 6.07 -10.42
N SER A 215 -4.67 6.23 -10.62
CA SER A 215 -4.14 7.26 -11.52
C SER A 215 -4.38 6.95 -12.99
N LEU A 216 -4.71 5.70 -13.33
CA LEU A 216 -5.06 5.32 -14.70
C LEU A 216 -6.31 6.05 -15.22
N PHE A 217 -7.28 6.28 -14.34
CA PHE A 217 -8.59 6.83 -14.69
C PHE A 217 -8.88 8.19 -14.05
N SER A 218 -8.07 8.61 -13.08
CA SER A 218 -8.19 9.95 -12.48
C SER A 218 -7.79 11.05 -13.47
N LEU A 219 -8.38 12.22 -13.30
CA LEU A 219 -7.96 13.43 -13.97
C LEU A 219 -6.68 13.98 -13.33
N ASP A 220 -5.85 14.63 -14.14
CA ASP A 220 -4.74 15.41 -13.59
C ASP A 220 -5.25 16.79 -13.16
N ARG A 221 -5.19 17.07 -11.85
CA ARG A 221 -5.64 18.35 -11.27
C ARG A 221 -4.87 19.56 -11.80
N GLN A 222 -3.60 19.39 -12.19
CA GLN A 222 -2.77 20.46 -12.74
C GLN A 222 -2.90 20.56 -14.27
N LYS A 223 -3.38 19.50 -14.92
CA LYS A 223 -3.59 19.44 -16.38
C LYS A 223 -4.96 18.81 -16.68
N PRO A 224 -6.08 19.45 -16.30
CA PRO A 224 -7.42 18.84 -16.36
C PRO A 224 -7.91 18.55 -17.79
N ASN A 225 -7.28 19.17 -18.79
CA ASN A 225 -7.58 18.94 -20.20
C ASN A 225 -6.80 17.76 -20.82
N ASP A 226 -5.79 17.21 -20.11
CA ASP A 226 -5.10 16.01 -20.57
C ASP A 226 -6.05 14.81 -20.46
N PRO A 227 -6.06 13.89 -21.43
CA PRO A 227 -6.81 12.64 -21.30
C PRO A 227 -6.26 11.79 -20.14
N PRO A 228 -7.09 10.93 -19.51
CA PRO A 228 -6.61 10.00 -18.48
C PRO A 228 -5.45 9.13 -18.94
N LEU A 229 -4.58 8.71 -18.01
CA LEU A 229 -3.37 7.96 -18.33
C LEU A 229 -3.67 6.65 -19.07
N LEU A 230 -4.74 5.94 -18.72
CA LEU A 230 -5.15 4.71 -19.42
C LEU A 230 -5.43 4.99 -20.89
N LYS A 231 -6.12 6.08 -21.20
CA LYS A 231 -6.41 6.46 -22.60
C LYS A 231 -5.12 6.78 -23.34
N GLN A 232 -4.22 7.54 -22.74
CA GLN A 232 -2.91 7.84 -23.33
C GLN A 232 -2.12 6.55 -23.63
N TRP A 233 -2.14 5.60 -22.68
CA TRP A 233 -1.43 4.32 -22.78
C TRP A 233 -2.00 3.41 -23.86
N VAL A 234 -3.32 3.29 -23.94
CA VAL A 234 -3.96 2.47 -24.97
C VAL A 234 -3.75 3.08 -26.36
N GLU A 235 -3.94 4.40 -26.48
CA GLU A 235 -3.73 5.08 -27.77
C GLU A 235 -2.28 4.99 -28.26
N SER A 236 -1.29 4.99 -27.36
CA SER A 236 0.12 4.84 -27.77
C SER A 236 0.48 3.42 -28.26
N LYS A 237 -0.30 2.41 -27.86
CA LYS A 237 -0.03 1.00 -28.17
C LYS A 237 -0.83 0.48 -29.36
N VAL A 238 -2.10 0.88 -29.48
CA VAL A 238 -3.01 0.35 -30.52
C VAL A 238 -3.75 1.43 -31.31
N GLY A 239 -3.43 2.71 -31.09
CA GLY A 239 -4.11 3.84 -31.72
C GLY A 239 -5.55 4.02 -31.22
N ARG A 240 -6.39 4.68 -32.03
CA ARG A 240 -7.79 5.02 -31.67
C ARG A 240 -8.82 3.99 -32.13
N ASN A 241 -8.40 2.79 -32.49
CA ASN A 241 -9.31 1.71 -32.87
C ASN A 241 -9.95 1.11 -31.60
N LEU A 242 -11.27 1.23 -31.46
CA LEU A 242 -11.99 0.83 -30.25
C LEU A 242 -11.94 -0.68 -29.96
N GLU A 243 -12.00 -1.51 -30.99
CA GLU A 243 -11.94 -2.98 -30.84
C GLU A 243 -10.57 -3.40 -30.31
N LYS A 244 -9.49 -2.92 -30.95
CA LYS A 244 -8.12 -3.16 -30.48
C LYS A 244 -7.87 -2.59 -29.10
N ALA A 245 -8.42 -1.42 -28.80
CA ALA A 245 -8.35 -0.79 -27.49
C ALA A 245 -9.01 -1.66 -26.40
N ARG A 246 -10.21 -2.18 -26.67
CA ARG A 246 -10.93 -3.06 -25.74
C ARG A 246 -10.12 -4.32 -25.43
N ASP A 247 -9.61 -4.97 -26.48
CA ASP A 247 -8.83 -6.21 -26.33
C ASP A 247 -7.52 -5.95 -25.60
N TYR A 248 -6.85 -4.82 -25.89
CA TYR A 248 -5.64 -4.41 -25.19
C TYR A 248 -5.89 -4.13 -23.71
N VAL A 249 -6.95 -3.40 -23.37
CA VAL A 249 -7.34 -3.12 -21.97
C VAL A 249 -7.65 -4.42 -21.23
N PHE A 250 -8.43 -5.30 -21.84
CA PHE A 250 -8.78 -6.57 -21.22
C PHE A 250 -7.52 -7.41 -20.97
N LYS A 251 -6.68 -7.60 -21.99
CA LYS A 251 -5.50 -8.46 -21.89
C LYS A 251 -4.43 -7.94 -20.94
N ASN A 252 -4.18 -6.62 -20.93
CA ASN A 252 -3.02 -6.06 -20.22
C ASN A 252 -3.36 -5.42 -18.87
N PHE A 253 -4.61 -5.06 -18.61
CA PHE A 253 -5.00 -4.45 -17.34
C PHE A 253 -5.97 -5.33 -16.56
N ILE A 254 -7.09 -5.72 -17.18
CA ILE A 254 -8.17 -6.44 -16.47
C ILE A 254 -7.74 -7.87 -16.15
N LYS A 255 -7.29 -8.64 -17.15
CA LYS A 255 -6.94 -10.04 -17.00
C LYS A 255 -5.84 -10.28 -15.96
N PRO A 256 -4.72 -9.51 -15.91
CA PRO A 256 -3.71 -9.70 -14.87
C PRO A 256 -4.25 -9.52 -13.45
N VAL A 257 -5.17 -8.57 -13.24
CA VAL A 257 -5.81 -8.35 -11.93
C VAL A 257 -6.70 -9.54 -11.56
N VAL A 258 -7.50 -10.05 -12.50
CA VAL A 258 -8.36 -11.23 -12.30
C VAL A 258 -7.54 -12.49 -12.06
N ASP A 259 -6.45 -12.67 -12.80
CA ASP A 259 -5.55 -13.80 -12.65
C ASP A 259 -4.88 -13.76 -11.27
N CYS A 260 -4.42 -12.59 -10.81
CA CYS A 260 -3.91 -12.41 -9.46
C CYS A 260 -4.99 -12.69 -8.39
N TYR A 261 -6.22 -12.22 -8.59
CA TYR A 261 -7.32 -12.47 -7.64
C TYR A 261 -7.63 -13.95 -7.52
N THR A 262 -7.76 -14.62 -8.66
CA THR A 262 -8.04 -16.04 -8.72
C THR A 262 -6.89 -16.81 -8.07
N PHE A 263 -5.64 -16.52 -8.43
CA PHE A 263 -4.47 -17.15 -7.84
C PHE A 263 -4.42 -17.00 -6.31
N LEU A 264 -4.55 -15.77 -5.80
CA LEU A 264 -4.52 -15.52 -4.35
C LEU A 264 -5.66 -16.25 -3.64
N SER A 265 -6.87 -16.20 -4.18
CA SER A 265 -8.04 -16.79 -3.53
C SER A 265 -8.08 -18.32 -3.61
N THR A 266 -7.68 -18.94 -4.73
CA THR A 266 -7.82 -20.39 -4.95
C THR A 266 -6.57 -21.19 -4.62
N GLU A 267 -5.38 -20.64 -4.89
CA GLU A 267 -4.11 -21.36 -4.70
C GLU A 267 -3.48 -21.02 -3.35
N VAL A 268 -3.59 -19.76 -2.93
CA VAL A 268 -2.97 -19.27 -1.69
C VAL A 268 -3.95 -19.20 -0.51
N GLY A 269 -5.25 -19.17 -0.79
CA GLY A 269 -6.29 -18.94 0.22
C GLY A 269 -6.14 -17.58 0.91
N VAL A 270 -5.91 -16.54 0.12
CA VAL A 270 -5.82 -15.13 0.55
C VAL A 270 -6.92 -14.33 -0.14
N VAL A 271 -7.72 -13.64 0.66
CA VAL A 271 -8.70 -12.66 0.21
C VAL A 271 -8.10 -11.27 0.42
N SER A 272 -7.54 -10.70 -0.65
CA SER A 272 -6.92 -9.37 -0.64
C SER A 272 -7.89 -8.27 -1.04
N ASP A 273 -7.63 -7.04 -0.58
CA ASP A 273 -8.41 -5.84 -0.91
C ASP A 273 -7.95 -5.22 -2.25
N TYR A 274 -8.83 -5.31 -3.26
CA TYR A 274 -8.60 -4.82 -4.63
C TYR A 274 -9.02 -3.36 -4.84
N ASN A 275 -9.12 -2.57 -3.78
CA ASN A 275 -9.31 -1.14 -3.94
C ASN A 275 -8.18 -0.53 -4.81
N ALA A 276 -8.51 0.48 -5.61
CA ALA A 276 -7.56 1.08 -6.55
C ALA A 276 -6.37 1.77 -5.86
N GLN A 277 -6.48 2.05 -4.56
CA GLN A 277 -5.40 2.59 -3.74
C GLN A 277 -4.35 1.52 -3.38
N ASN A 278 -4.73 0.25 -3.28
CA ASN A 278 -3.85 -0.84 -2.86
C ASN A 278 -3.16 -1.54 -4.03
N LEU A 279 -3.56 -1.24 -5.26
CA LEU A 279 -3.00 -1.79 -6.49
C LEU A 279 -2.05 -0.79 -7.16
N LEU A 280 -0.88 -1.28 -7.58
CA LEU A 280 0.08 -0.56 -8.40
C LEU A 280 0.45 -1.40 -9.62
N ILE A 281 0.61 -0.75 -10.76
CA ILE A 281 1.16 -1.35 -11.97
C ILE A 281 2.66 -1.13 -11.96
N ILE A 282 3.41 -2.21 -12.15
CA ILE A 282 4.83 -2.15 -12.48
C ILE A 282 4.95 -2.46 -13.97
N PRO A 283 5.42 -1.51 -14.80
CA PRO A 283 5.62 -1.76 -16.21
C PRO A 283 6.97 -2.44 -16.49
N ASP A 284 7.02 -3.23 -17.55
CA ASP A 284 8.24 -3.87 -18.08
C ASP A 284 9.15 -2.84 -18.75
N GLU A 285 10.23 -3.24 -19.42
CA GLU A 285 11.14 -2.37 -20.17
C GLU A 285 10.51 -1.66 -21.39
N ASN A 286 9.47 -2.25 -21.97
CA ASN A 286 8.73 -1.74 -23.13
C ASN A 286 7.57 -0.81 -22.74
N GLY A 287 7.36 -0.61 -21.43
CA GLY A 287 6.24 0.16 -20.92
C GLY A 287 4.91 -0.59 -21.08
N ASP A 288 4.94 -1.92 -21.12
CA ASP A 288 3.78 -2.79 -21.00
C ASP A 288 3.57 -3.22 -19.55
N VAL A 289 2.39 -3.73 -19.20
CA VAL A 289 2.10 -4.18 -17.83
C VAL A 289 2.84 -5.49 -17.56
N ASP A 290 3.80 -5.46 -16.64
CA ASP A 290 4.58 -6.64 -16.22
C ASP A 290 3.85 -7.38 -15.09
N ARG A 291 3.59 -6.65 -14.00
CA ARG A 291 3.00 -7.22 -12.77
C ARG A 291 2.15 -6.22 -12.00
N ILE A 292 1.25 -6.77 -11.20
CA ILE A 292 0.39 -6.04 -10.28
C ILE A 292 0.98 -6.17 -8.88
N ALA A 293 1.40 -5.05 -8.31
CA ALA A 293 1.96 -4.98 -6.98
C ALA A 293 0.91 -4.52 -5.96
N PHE A 294 0.79 -5.29 -4.88
CA PHE A 294 -0.10 -4.99 -3.77
C PHE A 294 0.61 -4.23 -2.65
N ARG A 295 -0.10 -3.31 -2.04
CA ARG A 295 0.28 -2.71 -0.76
C ARG A 295 -0.87 -2.79 0.23
N ASP A 296 -0.58 -2.47 1.49
CA ASP A 296 -1.57 -2.43 2.57
C ASP A 296 -2.05 -3.81 3.06
N LEU A 297 -1.09 -4.68 3.35
CA LEU A 297 -1.28 -6.13 3.55
C LEU A 297 -2.08 -6.49 4.80
N HIS A 298 -2.23 -5.58 5.77
CA HIS A 298 -3.13 -5.77 6.92
C HIS A 298 -4.62 -5.97 6.54
N SER A 299 -5.00 -5.65 5.31
CA SER A 299 -6.36 -5.85 4.79
C SER A 299 -6.59 -7.25 4.25
N PHE A 300 -5.56 -8.11 4.23
CA PHE A 300 -5.63 -9.45 3.69
C PHE A 300 -6.21 -10.39 4.75
N TYR A 301 -7.14 -11.23 4.33
CA TYR A 301 -7.69 -12.30 5.15
C TYR A 301 -7.23 -13.64 4.62
N LEU A 302 -7.00 -14.59 5.52
CA LEU A 302 -6.77 -15.97 5.13
C LEU A 302 -8.08 -16.73 5.07
N ASP A 303 -8.31 -17.42 3.96
CA ASP A 303 -9.32 -18.46 3.84
C ASP A 303 -8.72 -19.77 4.39
N ALA A 304 -9.11 -20.12 5.62
CA ALA A 304 -8.56 -21.28 6.31
C ALA A 304 -8.89 -22.59 5.58
N ASP A 305 -10.06 -22.69 4.94
CA ASP A 305 -10.52 -23.89 4.26
C ASP A 305 -9.71 -24.12 2.98
N THR A 306 -9.54 -23.07 2.17
CA THR A 306 -8.69 -23.15 0.97
C THR A 306 -7.24 -23.46 1.34
N ARG A 307 -6.71 -22.84 2.40
CA ARG A 307 -5.33 -23.12 2.85
C ARG A 307 -5.15 -24.55 3.34
N ARG A 308 -6.08 -25.08 4.15
CA ARG A 308 -6.07 -26.50 4.58
C ARG A 308 -6.10 -27.44 3.37
N LYS A 309 -6.99 -27.18 2.41
CA LYS A 309 -7.11 -27.96 1.16
C LYS A 309 -5.79 -27.98 0.38
N ASN A 310 -5.06 -26.87 0.37
CA ASN A 310 -3.80 -26.72 -0.36
C ASN A 310 -2.56 -27.06 0.48
N GLY A 311 -2.72 -27.57 1.71
CA GLY A 311 -1.60 -27.89 2.61
C GLY A 311 -0.80 -26.68 3.10
N LEU A 312 -1.43 -25.50 3.13
CA LEU A 312 -0.82 -24.25 3.56
C LEU A 312 -1.09 -23.97 5.06
N PRO A 313 -0.14 -23.33 5.77
CA PRO A 313 -0.33 -23.00 7.18
C PRO A 313 -1.45 -21.99 7.38
N VAL A 314 -2.25 -22.18 8.44
CA VAL A 314 -3.38 -21.30 8.81
C VAL A 314 -3.09 -20.53 10.09
N ASP A 315 -1.84 -20.46 10.54
CA ASP A 315 -1.43 -19.90 11.82
C ASP A 315 -1.23 -18.38 11.80
N CYS A 316 -0.97 -17.80 10.63
CA CYS A 316 -0.74 -16.37 10.45
C CYS A 316 -2.04 -15.57 10.20
N ALA A 317 -2.01 -14.27 10.54
CA ALA A 317 -3.00 -13.25 10.17
C ALA A 317 -4.48 -13.49 10.58
N ARG A 318 -5.34 -12.54 10.18
CA ARG A 318 -6.79 -12.57 10.38
C ARG A 318 -7.43 -13.62 9.47
N LYS A 319 -8.31 -14.44 10.03
CA LYS A 319 -8.83 -15.64 9.36
C LYS A 319 -10.32 -15.51 9.10
N ILE A 320 -10.75 -16.11 8.01
CA ILE A 320 -12.14 -16.46 7.76
C ILE A 320 -12.18 -17.97 7.88
N ASP A 321 -12.80 -18.47 8.94
CA ASP A 321 -12.97 -19.90 9.16
C ASP A 321 -14.47 -20.20 9.17
N THR A 322 -14.98 -20.82 8.11
CA THR A 322 -16.41 -21.14 8.03
C THR A 322 -16.77 -22.35 8.90
N GLN A 323 -15.76 -23.05 9.42
CA GLN A 323 -15.89 -24.18 10.33
C GLN A 323 -15.79 -23.77 11.81
N SER A 324 -15.53 -22.49 12.12
CA SER A 324 -15.54 -22.03 13.51
C SER A 324 -16.99 -21.96 14.03
N GLU A 325 -17.20 -22.47 15.25
CA GLU A 325 -18.52 -22.63 15.86
C GLU A 325 -19.26 -21.30 16.09
N ASP A 326 -18.53 -20.17 16.08
CA ASP A 326 -19.07 -18.88 16.52
C ASP A 326 -19.77 -18.06 15.43
N GLY A 327 -19.53 -18.32 14.13
CA GLY A 327 -20.25 -17.69 13.00
C GLY A 327 -20.19 -16.14 12.87
N GLU A 328 -19.72 -15.43 13.89
CA GLU A 328 -19.58 -13.97 13.96
C GLU A 328 -18.48 -13.47 13.02
N ASP A 329 -17.36 -14.18 12.92
CA ASP A 329 -16.25 -13.84 12.02
C ASP A 329 -16.69 -13.77 10.56
N THR A 330 -17.59 -14.68 10.16
CA THR A 330 -18.11 -14.73 8.80
C THR A 330 -19.01 -13.52 8.53
N ARG A 331 -19.92 -13.17 9.45
CA ARG A 331 -20.81 -12.01 9.29
C ARG A 331 -20.07 -10.68 9.36
N TYR A 332 -19.10 -10.54 10.25
CA TYR A 332 -18.26 -9.34 10.35
C TYR A 332 -17.39 -9.15 9.12
N ALA A 333 -16.78 -10.25 8.62
CA ALA A 333 -16.04 -10.22 7.37
C ALA A 333 -16.95 -9.87 6.18
N PHE A 334 -18.18 -10.38 6.10
CA PHE A 334 -19.12 -10.02 5.02
C PHE A 334 -19.73 -8.60 5.15
N ALA A 335 -19.94 -8.09 6.37
CA ALA A 335 -20.46 -6.74 6.60
C ALA A 335 -19.43 -5.65 6.28
N LEU A 336 -18.14 -5.88 6.59
CA LEU A 336 -17.05 -5.04 6.10
C LEU A 336 -16.86 -5.19 4.57
N ARG A 337 -17.37 -6.28 3.95
CA ARG A 337 -17.23 -6.56 2.52
C ARG A 337 -18.16 -5.81 1.58
N SER A 338 -19.17 -5.08 2.08
CA SER A 338 -19.93 -4.14 1.21
C SER A 338 -19.03 -3.05 0.60
N VAL A 339 -17.82 -2.87 1.15
CA VAL A 339 -16.80 -1.89 0.76
C VAL A 339 -15.86 -2.39 -0.35
N TYR A 340 -15.76 -3.71 -0.58
CA TYR A 340 -14.97 -4.28 -1.70
C TYR A 340 -15.54 -3.88 -3.08
N PHE A 341 -16.77 -3.36 -3.10
CA PHE A 341 -17.50 -2.95 -4.30
C PHE A 341 -17.52 -1.44 -4.52
N ASP A 342 -16.75 -0.64 -3.77
CA ASP A 342 -16.69 0.82 -3.98
C ASP A 342 -15.87 1.23 -5.21
N HIS A 343 -15.02 0.33 -5.73
CA HIS A 343 -14.28 0.50 -6.99
C HIS A 343 -14.65 -0.61 -7.99
N LYS A 344 -15.95 -0.74 -8.26
CA LYS A 344 -16.56 -1.80 -9.08
C LYS A 344 -15.75 -2.18 -10.32
N PHE A 345 -15.03 -3.30 -10.21
CA PHE A 345 -14.63 -4.09 -11.37
C PHE A 345 -15.86 -4.46 -12.24
N SER A 346 -17.05 -4.49 -11.63
CA SER A 346 -18.35 -4.67 -12.31
C SER A 346 -18.83 -3.47 -13.14
N ASP A 347 -18.29 -2.26 -12.96
CA ASP A 347 -18.64 -1.12 -13.83
C ASP A 347 -17.91 -1.19 -15.19
N LEU A 348 -16.84 -1.99 -15.31
CA LEU A 348 -16.24 -2.37 -16.61
C LEU A 348 -17.09 -3.38 -17.39
N THR A 349 -18.15 -3.93 -16.78
CA THR A 349 -19.05 -4.93 -17.39
C THR A 349 -20.45 -4.41 -17.65
N ARG A 350 -20.74 -3.12 -17.39
CA ARG A 350 -22.02 -2.53 -17.79
C ARG A 350 -22.03 -2.34 -19.31
N PRO A 351 -23.09 -2.80 -20.00
CA PRO A 351 -23.30 -2.40 -21.40
C PRO A 351 -23.43 -0.87 -21.42
N LEU A 352 -22.75 -0.23 -22.38
CA LEU A 352 -22.94 1.19 -22.71
C LEU A 352 -24.37 1.46 -23.18
#